data_AF-A0A7Y2BZG1-F1
#
_entry.id   AF-A0A7Y2BZG1-F1
#
_cell.length_a   1.000
_cell.length_b   1.000
_cell.length_c   1.000
_cell.angle_alpha   90.00
_cell.angle_beta   90.00
_cell.angle_gamma   90.00
#
_symmetry.space_group_name_H-M   'P 1'
#
loop_
_entity.id
_entity.type
_entity.pdbx_description
1 polymer ?
#
loop_
_entity_poly.entity_id
_entity_poly.type
_entity_poly.pdbx_seq_one_letter_code
_entity_poly.pdbx_strand_id
1 'polypeptide(L)' 'MSILRVILSIIFPPLAVLDKGCGSIVIVCLLTLCGWVPGVIAALVILNNHERRYLEGA' A
#
# COMPACT_ATOMS: atom_id res chain seq x y z
N MET A 1 -25.74 0.42 4.42
CA MET A 1 -24.29 0.30 4.11
C MET A 1 -23.62 -0.36 5.30
N SER A 2 -23.36 -1.67 5.25
CA SER A 2 -22.79 -2.40 6.39
C SER A 2 -21.36 -1.96 6.66
N ILE A 3 -21.05 -1.67 7.92
CA ILE A 3 -19.73 -1.25 8.41
C ILE A 3 -18.63 -2.26 8.01
N LEU A 4 -18.97 -3.55 7.93
CA LEU A 4 -18.10 -4.60 7.42
C LEU A 4 -17.60 -4.35 5.99
N ARG A 5 -18.44 -3.78 5.11
CA ARG A 5 -18.03 -3.43 3.73
C ARG A 5 -17.06 -2.24 3.71
N VAL A 6 -17.19 -1.32 4.67
CA VAL A 6 -16.29 -0.16 4.80
C VAL A 6 -14.91 -0.61 5.31
N ILE A 7 -14.87 -1.47 6.32
CA ILE A 7 -13.62 -2.03 6.86
C ILE A 7 -12.89 -2.85 5.78
N LEU A 8 -13.63 -3.68 5.03
CA LEU A 8 -13.05 -4.48 3.95
C LEU A 8 -12.52 -3.61 2.79
N SER A 9 -13.16 -2.47 2.52
CA SER A 9 -12.69 -1.48 1.54
C SER A 9 -11.41 -0.75 1.96
N ILE A 10 -11.13 -0.63 3.26
CA ILE A 10 -9.92 0.03 3.76
C ILE A 10 -8.73 -0.93 3.75
N ILE A 11 -8.95 -2.20 4.09
CA ILE A 11 -7.90 -3.22 4.16
C ILE A 11 -7.57 -3.81 2.77
N PHE A 12 -8.58 -3.98 1.91
CA PHE A 12 -8.41 -4.55 0.58
C PHE A 12 -9.22 -3.76 -0.47
N PRO A 13 -8.78 -2.53 -0.80
CA PRO A 13 -9.49 -1.66 -1.73
C PRO A 13 -9.83 -2.29 -3.10
N PRO A 14 -9.00 -3.14 -3.73
CA PRO A 14 -9.37 -3.74 -5.02
C PRO A 14 -10.47 -4.81 -4.94
N LEU A 15 -10.61 -5.55 -3.83
CA LEU A 15 -11.68 -6.55 -3.67
C LEU A 15 -13.05 -5.89 -3.45
N ALA A 16 -13.09 -4.77 -2.73
CA ALA A 16 -14.34 -4.06 -2.50
C ALA A 16 -14.93 -3.41 -3.76
N VAL A 17 -14.09 -3.20 -4.79
CA VAL A 17 -14.47 -2.54 -6.05
C VAL A 17 -14.81 -3.56 -7.15
N LEU A 18 -14.44 -4.84 -7.00
CA LEU A 18 -14.83 -5.92 -7.91
C LEU A 18 -16.35 -6.02 -8.11
N ASP A 19 -17.13 -5.76 -7.07
CA ASP A 19 -18.60 -5.75 -7.10
C ASP A 19 -19.21 -4.51 -7.80
N LYS A 20 -18.43 -3.45 -8.05
CA LYS A 20 -18.96 -2.14 -8.51
C LYS A 20 -18.60 -1.78 -9.96
N GLY A 21 -17.75 -2.55 -10.66
CA GLY A 21 -17.55 -2.42 -12.11
C GLY A 21 -16.07 -2.41 -12.56
N CYS A 22 -15.83 -3.03 -13.72
CA CYS A 22 -14.51 -3.40 -14.26
C CYS A 22 -13.52 -2.22 -14.43
N GLY A 23 -14.01 -1.00 -14.70
CA GLY A 23 -13.15 0.17 -14.91
C GLY A 23 -12.50 0.72 -13.63
N SER A 24 -13.22 0.69 -12.51
CA SER A 24 -12.75 1.29 -11.25
C SER A 24 -11.67 0.45 -10.56
N ILE A 25 -11.71 -0.88 -10.76
CA ILE A 25 -10.73 -1.83 -10.22
C ILE A 25 -9.33 -1.52 -10.76
N VAL A 26 -9.21 -1.23 -12.06
CA VAL A 26 -7.91 -0.96 -12.71
C VAL A 26 -7.28 0.29 -12.12
N ILE A 27 -8.07 1.34 -11.89
CA ILE A 27 -7.60 2.61 -11.33
C ILE A 27 -7.19 2.42 -9.86
N VAL A 28 -7.99 1.70 -9.06
CA VAL A 28 -7.67 1.40 -7.65
C VAL A 28 -6.45 0.47 -7.52
N CYS A 29 -6.29 -0.51 -8.41
CA CYS A 29 -5.09 -1.34 -8.47
C CYS A 29 -3.85 -0.52 -8.84
N LEU A 30 -3.95 0.37 -9.84
CA LEU A 30 -2.84 1.27 -10.18
C LEU A 30 -2.50 2.20 -9.02
N LEU A 31 -3.49 2.79 -8.36
CA LEU A 31 -3.27 3.70 -7.23
C LEU A 31 -2.65 2.96 -6.03
N THR A 32 -3.09 1.72 -5.79
CA THR A 32 -2.53 0.85 -4.75
C THR A 32 -1.08 0.49 -5.07
N LEU A 33 -0.77 0.10 -6.31
CA LEU A 33 0.61 -0.15 -6.75
C LEU A 33 1.47 1.12 -6.68
N CYS A 34 0.95 2.26 -7.14
CA CYS A 34 1.64 3.55 -7.13
C CYS A 34 1.85 4.11 -5.72
N GLY A 35 1.02 3.77 -4.73
CA GLY A 35 1.23 4.17 -3.32
C GLY A 35 2.08 3.17 -2.54
N TRP A 36 1.94 1.88 -2.88
CA TRP A 36 2.62 0.79 -2.19
C TRP A 36 4.10 0.67 -2.58
N VAL A 37 4.39 0.72 -3.88
CA VAL A 37 5.78 0.63 -4.39
C VAL A 37 6.68 1.73 -3.79
N PRO A 38 6.34 3.04 -3.84
CA PRO A 38 7.18 4.05 -3.21
C PRO A 38 7.20 3.93 -1.68
N GLY A 39 6.14 3.44 -1.05
CA GLY A 39 6.13 3.18 0.40
C GLY A 39 7.13 2.09 0.82
N VAL A 40 7.17 0.98 0.09
CA VAL A 40 8.14 -0.12 0.31
C VAL A 40 9.56 0.35 0.02
N ILE A 41 9.77 1.09 -1.08
CA ILE A 41 11.09 1.65 -1.42
C ILE A 41 11.56 2.62 -0.32
N ALA A 42 10.70 3.51 0.17
CA ALA A 42 11.03 4.43 1.24
C ALA A 42 11.40 3.70 2.54
N ALA A 43 10.63 2.68 2.93
CA ALA A 43 10.90 1.88 4.11
C ALA A 43 12.27 1.16 4.00
N LEU A 44 12.56 0.56 2.83
CA LEU A 44 13.84 -0.09 2.57
C LEU A 44 15.01 0.90 2.62
N VAL A 45 14.89 2.08 2.00
CA VAL A 45 15.93 3.12 2.02
C VAL A 45 16.21 3.63 3.43
N ILE A 46 15.17 3.85 4.23
CA ILE A 46 15.32 4.27 5.64
C ILE A 46 16.03 3.18 6.43
N LEU A 47 15.60 1.93 6.30
CA LEU A 47 16.19 0.80 7.03
C LEU A 47 17.67 0.57 6.67
N ASN A 48 18.00 0.60 5.37
CA ASN A 48 19.37 0.39 4.89
C ASN A 48 20.31 1.52 5.33
N ASN A 49 19.82 2.77 5.35
CA ASN A 49 20.61 3.89 5.89
C ASN A 49 20.77 3.80 7.41
N HIS A 50 19.76 3.29 8.13
CA HIS A 50 19.83 3.13 9.58
C HIS A 50 20.88 2.09 9.98
N GLU A 51 21.00 0.99 9.22
CA GLU A 51 22.04 -0.02 9.41
C GLU A 51 23.45 0.54 9.16
N ARG A 52 23.64 1.33 8.10
CA ARG A 52 24.93 1.99 7.81
C ARG A 52 25.38 2.90 8.94
N ARG A 53 24.47 3.67 9.54
CA ARG A 53 24.76 4.57 10.67
C ARG A 53 25.16 3.83 11.95
N TYR A 54 24.67 2.61 12.16
CA TYR A 54 25.07 1.79 13.31
C TYR A 54 26.51 1.30 13.20
N LEU A 55 26.94 0.91 12.00
CA LEU A 55 28.32 0.44 11.74
C LEU A 55 29.38 1.56 11.78
N GLU A 56 28.99 2.80 11.51
CA GLU A 56 29.91 3.97 11.59
C GLU A 56 30.03 4.54 13.02
N GLY A 57 29.12 4.17 13.92
CA GLY A 57 29.08 4.63 15.31
C GLY A 57 29.58 3.61 16.35
N ALA A 58 30.02 2.43 15.92
CA ALA A 58 30.60 1.37 16.75
C ALA A 58 32.12 1.26 16.52
#